data_AF-A0A832LTW0-F1
#
_entry.id   AF-A0A832LTW0-F1
#
_cell.length_a   1.000
_cell.length_b   1.000
_cell.length_c   1.000
_cell.angle_alpha   90.00
_cell.angle_beta   90.00
_cell.angle_gamma   90.00
#
_symmetry.space_group_name_H-M   'P 1'
#
loop_
_entity.id
_entity.type
_entity.pdbx_description
1 polymer ?
#
loop_
_entity_poly.entity_id
_entity_poly.type
_entity_poly.pdbx_seq_one_letter_code
_entity_poly.pdbx_strand_id
1 'polypeptide(L)'
;METITRKPYETDLTDDEWAILEPILKRALYGDKTKTRGHPRHYPLREITNAILYVLKTGCQWRQLPHDLPPWKTVYYHFRRWQKRGVLAQIRDTLVEQARAQAGKAAPKHLAVDSQSVPSTAKGGHAGMTGARR
;
A
#
# COMPACT_ATOMS: atom_id res chain seq x y z
N MET A 1 -20.11 -14.22 -2.76
CA MET A 1 -18.97 -13.27 -2.77
C MET A 1 -19.48 -12.05 -2.03
N GLU A 2 -19.11 -11.90 -0.75
CA GLU A 2 -19.62 -10.78 0.05
C GLU A 2 -19.00 -9.48 -0.45
N THR A 3 -19.84 -8.66 -1.07
CA THR A 3 -19.52 -7.29 -1.48
C THR A 3 -19.47 -6.44 -0.21
N ILE A 4 -18.28 -5.96 0.16
CA ILE A 4 -18.17 -5.02 1.27
C ILE A 4 -18.97 -3.76 0.89
N THR A 5 -20.00 -3.48 1.68
CA THR A 5 -20.98 -2.42 1.44
C THR A 5 -20.47 -1.09 2.01
N ARG A 6 -19.38 -0.56 1.44
CA ARG A 6 -18.87 0.77 1.78
C ARG A 6 -18.85 1.69 0.56
N LYS A 7 -18.90 2.99 0.80
CA LYS A 7 -18.72 3.98 -0.26
C LYS A 7 -17.29 3.84 -0.82
N PRO A 8 -17.09 3.78 -2.14
CA PRO A 8 -15.76 3.69 -2.72
C PRO A 8 -14.98 4.98 -2.49
N TYR A 9 -13.67 4.85 -2.25
CA TYR A 9 -12.74 5.97 -2.27
C TYR A 9 -12.26 6.22 -3.70
N GLU A 10 -11.79 7.43 -3.99
CA GLU A 10 -11.16 7.75 -5.29
C GLU A 10 -9.90 6.91 -5.58
N THR A 11 -9.34 6.28 -4.54
CA THR A 11 -8.18 5.38 -4.62
C THR A 11 -8.55 3.93 -4.89
N ASP A 12 -9.84 3.60 -4.88
CA ASP A 12 -10.29 2.24 -5.08
C ASP A 12 -10.19 1.86 -6.56
N LEU A 13 -9.77 0.61 -6.79
CA LEU A 13 -9.66 0.09 -8.15
C LEU A 13 -11.04 -0.15 -8.75
N THR A 14 -11.19 0.25 -10.00
CA THR A 14 -12.32 -0.16 -10.83
C THR A 14 -12.31 -1.68 -11.07
N ASP A 15 -13.44 -2.23 -11.51
CA ASP A 15 -13.54 -3.67 -11.80
C ASP A 15 -12.56 -4.09 -12.91
N ASP A 16 -12.38 -3.23 -13.93
CA ASP A 16 -11.47 -3.48 -15.04
C ASP A 16 -10.00 -3.47 -14.60
N GLU A 17 -9.58 -2.47 -13.82
CA GLU A 17 -8.22 -2.42 -13.25
C GLU A 17 -7.97 -3.62 -12.32
N TRP A 18 -8.97 -4.00 -11.54
CA TRP A 18 -8.88 -5.17 -10.67
C TRP A 18 -8.71 -6.47 -11.47
N ALA A 19 -9.43 -6.65 -12.57
CA ALA A 19 -9.33 -7.84 -13.42
C ALA A 19 -7.91 -8.04 -13.99
N ILE A 20 -7.17 -6.95 -14.22
CA ILE A 20 -5.77 -6.99 -14.65
C ILE A 20 -4.84 -7.29 -13.48
N LEU A 21 -5.03 -6.64 -12.34
CA LEU A 21 -4.12 -6.75 -11.19
C LEU A 21 -4.28 -8.06 -10.42
N GLU A 22 -5.49 -8.59 -10.33
CA GLU A 22 -5.80 -9.81 -9.59
C GLU A 22 -4.91 -11.01 -9.99
N PRO A 23 -4.74 -11.37 -11.27
CA PRO A 23 -3.88 -12.48 -11.66
C PRO A 23 -2.39 -12.23 -11.35
N ILE A 24 -1.92 -10.98 -11.47
CA ILE A 24 -0.54 -10.61 -11.13
C ILE A 24 -0.31 -10.78 -9.62
N LEU A 25 -1.23 -10.25 -8.81
CA LEU A 25 -1.23 -10.39 -7.36
C LEU A 25 -1.30 -11.86 -6.94
N LYS A 26 -2.22 -12.63 -7.51
CA LYS A 26 -2.35 -14.06 -7.21
C LYS A 26 -1.07 -14.81 -7.53
N ARG A 27 -0.47 -14.58 -8.70
CA ARG A 27 0.79 -15.21 -9.10
C ARG A 27 1.96 -14.80 -8.23
N ALA A 28 2.11 -13.52 -7.91
CA ALA A 28 3.21 -13.05 -7.06
C ALA A 28 3.09 -13.51 -5.59
N LEU A 29 1.85 -13.68 -5.09
CA LEU A 29 1.61 -14.06 -3.70
C LEU A 29 1.55 -15.57 -3.48
N TYR A 30 0.96 -16.32 -4.41
CA TYR A 30 0.70 -17.75 -4.27
C TYR A 30 1.49 -18.62 -5.26
N GLY A 31 2.12 -18.02 -6.27
CA GLY A 31 2.74 -18.78 -7.37
C GLY A 31 1.69 -19.54 -8.17
N ASP A 32 2.05 -20.74 -8.62
CA ASP A 32 1.16 -21.68 -9.31
C ASP A 32 0.22 -22.45 -8.35
N LYS A 33 0.36 -22.20 -7.04
CA LYS A 33 -0.48 -22.84 -6.02
C LYS A 33 -1.78 -22.06 -5.90
N THR A 34 -2.82 -22.53 -6.58
CA THR A 34 -4.19 -22.00 -6.47
C THR A 34 -4.81 -22.18 -5.07
N LYS A 35 -4.22 -23.04 -4.23
CA LYS A 35 -4.67 -23.30 -2.86
C LYS A 35 -3.60 -22.90 -1.86
N THR A 36 -3.87 -21.84 -1.10
CA THR A 36 -3.18 -21.64 0.17
C THR A 36 -3.76 -22.65 1.15
N ARG A 37 -2.99 -23.67 1.52
CA ARG A 37 -3.26 -24.48 2.72
C ARG A 37 -3.21 -23.53 3.91
N GLY A 38 -4.37 -23.03 4.35
CA GLY A 38 -4.46 -22.04 5.43
C GLY A 38 -5.90 -21.55 5.66
N HIS A 39 -6.11 -20.95 6.84
CA HIS A 39 -7.39 -20.40 7.27
C HIS A 39 -7.95 -19.42 6.22
N PRO A 40 -9.26 -19.46 5.92
CA PRO A 40 -9.88 -18.54 4.98
C PRO A 40 -9.59 -17.09 5.40
N ARG A 41 -9.33 -16.24 4.41
CA ARG A 41 -9.05 -14.84 4.66
C ARG A 41 -10.33 -14.14 5.11
N HIS A 42 -10.23 -13.40 6.20
CA HIS A 42 -11.31 -12.53 6.66
C HIS A 42 -11.63 -11.39 5.69
N TYR A 43 -10.65 -10.94 4.89
CA TYR A 43 -10.82 -9.82 3.96
C TYR A 43 -10.47 -10.23 2.53
N PRO A 44 -11.26 -9.82 1.53
CA PRO A 44 -10.96 -10.07 0.13
C PRO A 44 -9.66 -9.35 -0.27
N LEU A 45 -8.92 -9.94 -1.21
CA LEU A 45 -7.63 -9.40 -1.65
C LEU A 45 -7.77 -7.99 -2.23
N ARG A 46 -8.89 -7.71 -2.92
CA ARG A 46 -9.21 -6.40 -3.45
C ARG A 46 -9.27 -5.33 -2.38
N GLU A 47 -9.95 -5.60 -1.26
CA GLU A 47 -10.08 -4.62 -0.18
C GLU A 47 -8.75 -4.37 0.55
N ILE A 48 -7.91 -5.39 0.68
CA ILE A 48 -6.53 -5.20 1.14
C ILE A 48 -5.76 -4.30 0.16
N THR A 49 -5.98 -4.47 -1.14
CA THR A 49 -5.30 -3.69 -2.18
C THR A 49 -5.77 -2.24 -2.16
N ASN A 50 -7.08 -2.01 -2.13
CA ASN A 50 -7.71 -0.70 -1.99
C ASN A 50 -7.19 0.03 -0.73
N ALA A 51 -7.13 -0.65 0.42
CA ALA A 51 -6.60 -0.05 1.64
C ALA A 51 -5.11 0.30 1.56
N ILE A 52 -4.29 -0.53 0.89
CA ILE A 52 -2.88 -0.20 0.64
C ILE A 52 -2.78 1.04 -0.27
N LEU A 53 -3.55 1.08 -1.36
CA LEU A 53 -3.57 2.21 -2.29
C LEU A 53 -4.02 3.50 -1.61
N TYR A 54 -5.02 3.42 -0.73
CA TYR A 54 -5.47 4.54 0.09
C TYR A 54 -4.32 5.13 0.90
N VAL A 55 -3.58 4.30 1.65
CA VAL A 55 -2.43 4.75 2.45
C VAL A 55 -1.33 5.33 1.56
N LEU A 56 -1.03 4.68 0.43
CA LEU A 56 0.01 5.13 -0.49
C LEU A 56 -0.32 6.47 -1.17
N LYS A 57 -1.60 6.72 -1.49
CA LYS A 57 -2.04 7.96 -2.12
C LYS A 57 -2.16 9.10 -1.11
N THR A 58 -2.74 8.84 0.06
CA THR A 58 -3.02 9.87 1.08
C THR A 58 -1.82 10.16 1.98
N GLY A 59 -0.90 9.21 2.13
CA GLY A 59 0.20 9.30 3.08
C GLY A 59 -0.26 9.24 4.55
N CYS A 60 -1.50 8.82 4.82
CA CYS A 60 -2.01 8.79 6.18
C CYS A 60 -1.22 7.82 7.07
N GLN A 61 -1.16 8.10 8.38
CA GLN A 61 -0.59 7.15 9.32
C GLN A 61 -1.40 5.86 9.31
N TRP A 62 -0.75 4.70 9.39
CA TRP A 62 -1.43 3.39 9.38
C TRP A 62 -2.57 3.30 10.40
N ARG A 63 -2.38 3.84 11.61
CA ARG A 63 -3.40 3.85 12.66
C ARG A 63 -4.60 4.76 12.40
N GLN A 64 -4.48 5.65 11.42
CA GLN A 64 -5.52 6.58 10.96
C GLN A 64 -6.25 6.06 9.72
N LEU A 65 -6.00 4.80 9.33
CA LEU A 65 -6.77 4.17 8.26
C LEU A 65 -8.27 4.19 8.63
N PRO A 66 -9.15 4.63 7.70
CA PRO A 66 -10.59 4.61 7.90
C PRO A 66 -11.12 3.26 8.40
N HIS A 67 -12.11 3.30 9.28
CA HIS A 67 -12.66 2.12 9.94
C HIS A 67 -13.48 1.20 9.03
N ASP A 68 -13.93 1.71 7.88
CA ASP A 68 -14.64 0.95 6.85
C ASP A 68 -13.70 0.12 5.96
N LEU A 69 -12.40 0.43 5.97
CA LEU A 69 -11.36 -0.40 5.36
C LEU A 69 -10.92 -1.54 6.31
N PRO A 70 -10.28 -2.60 5.78
CA PRO A 70 -9.73 -3.65 6.62
C PRO A 70 -8.80 -3.10 7.72
N PRO A 71 -8.76 -3.71 8.92
CA PRO A 71 -7.98 -3.23 10.05
C PRO A 71 -6.52 -2.98 9.68
N TRP A 72 -5.99 -1.82 10.12
CA TRP A 72 -4.65 -1.37 9.73
C TRP A 72 -3.54 -2.41 9.96
N LYS A 73 -3.65 -3.24 11.01
CA LYS A 73 -2.67 -4.30 11.30
C LYS A 73 -2.62 -5.34 10.18
N THR A 74 -3.79 -5.73 9.68
CA THR A 74 -3.94 -6.68 8.57
C THR A 74 -3.41 -6.08 7.28
N VAL A 75 -3.79 -4.83 6.98
CA VAL A 75 -3.31 -4.11 5.80
C VAL A 75 -1.79 -3.96 5.83
N TYR A 76 -1.23 -3.54 6.97
CA TYR A 76 0.21 -3.40 7.15
C TYR A 76 0.96 -4.73 7.03
N TYR A 77 0.41 -5.82 7.59
CA TYR A 77 0.97 -7.16 7.41
C TYR A 77 1.09 -7.52 5.92
N HIS A 78 0.02 -7.29 5.14
CA HIS A 78 0.03 -7.53 3.71
C HIS A 78 1.02 -6.62 2.98
N PHE A 79 0.99 -5.31 3.26
CA PHE A 79 1.91 -4.34 2.71
C PHE A 79 3.38 -4.76 2.90
N ARG A 80 3.76 -5.09 4.14
CA ARG A 80 5.14 -5.52 4.46
C ARG A 80 5.52 -6.80 3.73
N ARG A 81 4.60 -7.76 3.63
CA ARG A 81 4.84 -9.01 2.89
C ARG A 81 5.01 -8.75 1.39
N TRP A 82 4.25 -7.82 0.83
CA TRP A 82 4.30 -7.47 -0.60
C TRP A 82 5.57 -6.69 -0.92
N GLN A 83 5.95 -5.75 -0.05
CA GLN A 83 7.20 -4.99 -0.15
C GLN A 83 8.41 -5.93 -0.18
N LYS A 84 8.50 -6.90 0.74
CA LYS A 84 9.58 -7.90 0.78
C LYS A 84 9.67 -8.77 -0.47
N ARG A 85 8.55 -8.95 -1.17
CA ARG A 85 8.46 -9.78 -2.38
C ARG A 85 8.55 -8.97 -3.68
N GLY A 86 8.71 -7.65 -3.61
CA GLY A 86 8.73 -6.77 -4.78
C GLY A 86 7.39 -6.62 -5.50
N VAL A 87 6.28 -7.10 -4.92
CA VAL A 87 4.97 -7.11 -5.59
C VAL A 87 4.48 -5.68 -5.86
N LEU A 88 4.75 -4.75 -4.94
CA LEU A 88 4.36 -3.35 -5.12
C LEU A 88 5.04 -2.69 -6.32
N ALA A 89 6.29 -3.06 -6.62
CA ALA A 89 6.99 -2.58 -7.80
C ALA A 89 6.33 -3.12 -9.08
N GLN A 90 6.02 -4.42 -9.10
CA GLN A 90 5.32 -5.04 -10.24
C GLN A 90 3.97 -4.38 -10.52
N ILE A 91 3.15 -4.16 -9.48
CA ILE A 91 1.84 -3.49 -9.62
C ILE A 91 2.03 -2.09 -10.20
N ARG A 92 2.95 -1.30 -9.63
CA ARG A 92 3.23 0.07 -10.09
C ARG A 92 3.63 0.06 -11.56
N ASP A 93 4.57 -0.80 -11.93
CA ASP A 93 5.12 -0.83 -13.28
C ASP A 93 4.02 -1.20 -14.29
N THR A 94 3.16 -2.20 -13.98
CA THR A 94 1.99 -2.54 -14.80
C THR A 94 0.99 -1.38 -14.93
N LEU A 95 0.63 -0.72 -13.83
CA LEU A 95 -0.32 0.40 -13.88
C LEU A 95 0.24 1.60 -14.64
N VAL A 96 1.53 1.89 -14.50
CA VAL A 96 2.20 2.98 -15.23
C VAL A 96 2.25 2.67 -16.73
N GLU A 97 2.55 1.44 -17.12
CA GLU A 97 2.51 1.02 -18.52
C GLU A 97 1.11 1.20 -19.11
N GLN A 98 0.06 0.82 -18.39
CA GLN A 98 -1.32 0.97 -18.85
C GLN A 98 -1.76 2.43 -18.98
N ALA A 99 -1.51 3.24 -17.95
CA ALA A 99 -1.83 4.66 -17.99
C ALA A 99 -1.11 5.37 -19.15
N ARG A 100 0.11 4.93 -19.49
CA ARG A 100 0.86 5.46 -20.64
C ARG A 100 0.32 4.98 -21.97
N ALA A 101 -0.03 3.70 -22.09
CA ALA A 101 -0.66 3.16 -23.30
C ALA A 101 -1.97 3.89 -23.61
N GLN A 102 -2.81 4.12 -22.60
CA GLN A 102 -4.05 4.90 -22.73
C GLN A 102 -3.77 6.36 -23.11
N ALA A 103 -2.68 6.95 -22.61
CA ALA A 103 -2.26 8.31 -22.95
C ALA A 103 -1.44 8.42 -24.26
N GLY A 104 -1.22 7.31 -25.00
CA GLY A 104 -0.41 7.30 -26.22
C GLY A 104 1.08 7.62 -26.00
N LYS A 105 1.60 7.42 -24.78
CA LYS A 105 2.98 7.79 -24.40
C LYS A 105 3.91 6.57 -24.39
N ALA A 106 5.13 6.73 -24.89
CA ALA A 106 6.15 5.69 -24.86
C ALA A 106 6.70 5.42 -23.43
N ALA A 107 7.40 4.29 -23.27
CA ALA A 107 8.04 3.89 -22.02
C ALA A 107 9.03 4.96 -21.51
N PRO A 108 9.14 5.15 -20.17
CA PRO A 108 10.02 6.17 -19.62
C PRO A 108 11.48 5.82 -19.90
N LYS A 109 12.22 6.77 -20.47
CA LYS A 109 13.67 6.65 -20.64
C LYS A 109 14.44 6.87 -19.32
N HIS A 110 13.80 7.49 -18.32
CA HIS A 110 14.38 7.82 -17.02
C HIS A 110 13.37 7.59 -15.89
N LEU A 111 13.84 7.07 -14.75
CA LEU A 111 13.09 6.94 -13.50
C LEU A 111 13.49 8.09 -12.57
N ALA A 112 12.58 9.03 -12.31
CA ALA A 112 12.79 10.06 -11.29
C ALA A 112 12.20 9.57 -9.96
N VAL A 113 13.06 9.35 -8.96
CA VAL A 113 12.66 9.10 -7.58
C VAL A 113 12.98 10.37 -6.79
N ASP A 114 11.97 11.19 -6.49
CA ASP A 114 12.16 12.32 -5.58
C ASP A 114 12.11 11.80 -4.14
N SER A 115 13.23 11.90 -3.41
CA SER A 115 13.30 11.60 -1.99
C SER A 115 13.39 12.92 -1.23
N GLN A 116 12.23 13.48 -0.88
CA GLN A 116 12.22 14.63 0.03
C GLN A 116 12.47 14.13 1.45
N SER A 117 13.69 14.37 1.93
CA SER A 117 14.04 14.20 3.34
C SER A 117 13.69 15.50 4.06
N VAL A 118 12.70 15.47 4.95
CA VAL A 118 12.46 16.59 5.87
C VAL A 118 13.46 16.51 7.02
N PRO A 119 14.21 17.58 7.34
CA PRO A 119 15.07 17.58 8.52
C PRO A 119 14.20 17.44 9.77
N SER A 120 14.44 16.39 10.55
CA SER A 120 13.84 16.24 11.87
C SER A 120 14.35 17.38 12.75
N THR A 121 13.45 18.24 13.22
CA THR A 121 13.81 19.30 14.17
C THR A 121 14.30 18.62 15.45
N ALA A 122 15.57 18.84 15.81
CA ALA A 122 16.09 18.41 17.09
C ALA A 122 15.23 19.01 18.21
N LYS A 123 14.46 18.20 18.92
CA LYS A 123 13.95 18.61 20.23
C LYS A 123 15.16 18.70 21.15
N GLY A 124 15.68 19.92 21.30
CA GLY A 124 16.71 20.26 22.27
C GLY A 124 16.29 19.74 23.64
N GLY A 125 17.14 18.91 24.24
CA GLY A 125 16.96 18.47 25.61
C GLY A 125 16.98 19.68 26.53
N HIS A 126 15.97 19.82 27.38
CA HIS A 126 16.09 20.65 28.56
C HIS A 126 17.11 19.99 29.49
N ALA A 127 18.32 20.55 29.53
CA ALA A 127 19.25 20.31 30.62
C ALA A 127 18.61 20.90 31.89
N GLY A 128 18.04 20.03 32.72
CA GLY A 128 17.62 20.38 34.07
C GLY A 128 18.85 20.60 34.93
N MET A 129 19.13 21.87 35.24
CA MET A 129 20.06 22.27 36.30
C MET A 129 19.39 21.97 37.65
N THR A 130 19.94 21.06 38.45
CA THR A 130 19.56 20.90 39.86
C THR A 130 20.75 21.24 40.75
N GLY A 131 20.49 22.14 41.70
CA GLY A 131 21.48 22.89 42.45
C GLY A 131 22.24 22.12 43.51
N ALA A 132 23.28 22.80 43.98
CA ALA A 132 24.18 22.41 45.06
C ALA A 132 23.46 21.95 46.33
N ARG A 133 24.05 20.96 47.02
CA ARG A 133 23.92 20.80 48.48
C ARG A 133 25.23 20.34 49.10
N ARG A 134 25.69 21.19 50.03
CA ARG A 134 26.57 21.02 51.21
C ARG A 134 27.65 19.95 51.21
#